data_AF-A0A3A8RMC2-F1
#
_entry.id   AF-A0A3A8RMC2-F1
#
_cell.length_a   1.000
_cell.length_b   1.000
_cell.length_c   1.000
_cell.angle_alpha   90.00
_cell.angle_beta   90.00
_cell.angle_gamma   90.00
#
_symmetry.space_group_name_H-M   'P 1'
#
loop_
_entity.id
_entity.type
_entity.pdbx_description
1 polymer ?
#
loop_
_entity_poly.entity_id
_entity_poly.type
_entity_poly.pdbx_seq_one_letter_code
_entity_poly.pdbx_strand_id
1 'polypeptide(L)'
;MSGPTKPVSPRRVLPAGYEKDDNRPDVFDPALKHHDAAFIKGPPRFEDPTEAARFREARARLLRRCLAGIGRMRVGEQVVARGSVVLELWYGGRARPAKDLDFVVTPASLSPKSSDGIQLMSDLTRAVTDALRLEGIHLDPASIPVDGIWTYERAEGRRLTFPWSWEGRVRDSVQVDVVFNEQLLSSPLRHTVEGVPVQVATPEESLAWKLLWLGNDLWPQGKDLYDAVLLAEDTDLPPGLLQRVFEAKQDSWIDPVHPEAFEFDGRLDWPNFVLEHPSLAGATLEEFQARLVRALRRSV
;
A
#
# COMPACT_ATOMS: atom_id res chain seq x y z
N MET A 1 17.05 37.11 -38.45
CA MET A 1 15.81 37.04 -37.65
C MET A 1 15.65 35.61 -37.19
N SER A 2 16.16 35.29 -36.00
CA SER A 2 16.03 33.95 -35.40
C SER A 2 14.63 33.82 -34.83
N GLY A 3 13.92 32.76 -35.22
CA GLY A 3 12.55 32.50 -34.79
C GLY A 3 12.42 32.34 -33.27
N PRO A 4 11.20 32.48 -32.72
CA PRO A 4 10.97 32.39 -31.29
C PRO A 4 11.39 31.00 -30.81
N THR A 5 12.36 30.96 -29.90
CA THR A 5 12.73 29.77 -29.14
C THR A 5 11.46 29.23 -28.49
N LYS A 6 11.06 28.01 -28.88
CA LYS A 6 9.98 27.28 -28.22
C LYS A 6 10.24 27.34 -26.70
N PRO A 7 9.23 27.69 -25.88
CA PRO A 7 9.40 27.59 -24.44
C PRO A 7 9.76 26.15 -24.10
N VAL A 8 10.89 25.99 -23.41
CA VAL A 8 11.30 24.72 -22.80
C VAL A 8 10.11 24.25 -21.96
N SER A 9 9.57 23.07 -22.23
CA SER A 9 8.52 22.49 -21.38
C SER A 9 8.96 22.55 -19.92
N PRO A 10 8.07 22.88 -18.97
CA PRO A 10 8.40 22.79 -17.56
C PRO A 10 8.94 21.38 -17.29
N ARG A 11 10.07 21.29 -16.58
CA ARG A 11 10.69 20.00 -16.21
C ARG A 11 9.60 19.15 -15.55
N ARG A 12 9.33 17.96 -16.08
CA ARG A 12 8.43 16.98 -15.45
C ARG A 12 8.82 16.84 -13.99
N VAL A 13 7.93 17.22 -13.07
CA VAL A 13 8.18 17.06 -11.65
C VAL A 13 8.01 15.59 -11.30
N LEU A 14 9.11 14.93 -10.98
CA LEU A 14 9.12 13.54 -10.50
C LEU A 14 8.88 13.51 -8.98
N PRO A 15 8.35 12.39 -8.44
CA PRO A 15 8.32 12.14 -7.00
C PRO A 15 9.72 12.25 -6.37
N ALA A 16 9.83 12.75 -5.15
CA ALA A 16 11.08 12.90 -4.43
C ALA A 16 11.79 11.55 -4.18
N GLY A 17 11.01 10.49 -3.96
CA GLY A 17 11.52 9.12 -3.87
C GLY A 17 11.88 8.46 -5.20
N TYR A 18 11.67 9.11 -6.35
CA TYR A 18 12.00 8.54 -7.66
C TYR A 18 13.51 8.55 -7.89
N GLU A 19 14.09 7.36 -8.03
CA GLU A 19 15.48 7.18 -8.44
C GLU A 19 15.54 6.66 -9.88
N LYS A 20 16.32 7.33 -10.74
CA LYS A 20 16.48 6.90 -12.12
C LYS A 20 17.25 5.57 -12.16
N ASP A 21 16.64 4.60 -12.81
CA ASP A 21 17.21 3.28 -13.11
C ASP A 21 16.73 2.87 -14.49
N ASP A 22 17.65 2.83 -15.46
CA ASP A 22 17.35 2.51 -16.85
C ASP A 22 17.10 1.00 -17.06
N ASN A 23 17.37 0.16 -16.05
CA ASN A 23 17.13 -1.28 -16.09
C ASN A 23 15.77 -1.70 -15.54
N ARG A 24 15.05 -0.77 -14.90
CA ARG A 24 13.73 -0.99 -14.30
C ARG A 24 12.67 -0.18 -15.05
N PRO A 25 11.54 -0.79 -15.45
CA PRO A 25 10.47 -0.04 -16.09
C PRO A 25 9.88 0.98 -15.09
N ASP A 26 9.45 2.11 -15.64
CA ASP A 26 8.60 3.04 -14.91
C ASP A 26 7.19 2.44 -14.81
N VAL A 27 6.63 2.40 -13.60
CA VAL A 27 5.29 1.88 -13.29
C VAL A 27 4.45 3.04 -12.76
N PHE A 28 3.28 3.24 -13.36
CA PHE A 28 2.36 4.29 -12.94
C PHE A 28 1.84 4.01 -11.52
N ASP A 29 1.91 5.02 -10.66
CA ASP A 29 1.36 4.97 -9.32
C ASP A 29 0.24 6.02 -9.17
N PRO A 30 -1.03 5.59 -9.08
CA PRO A 30 -2.17 6.49 -8.93
C PRO A 30 -2.05 7.44 -7.72
N ALA A 31 -1.38 7.03 -6.64
CA ALA A 31 -1.24 7.86 -5.44
C ALA A 31 -0.37 9.11 -5.67
N LEU A 32 0.42 9.11 -6.74
CA LEU A 32 1.35 10.18 -7.10
C LEU A 32 0.84 11.03 -8.27
N LYS A 33 -0.43 10.90 -8.69
CA LYS A 33 -1.03 11.58 -9.86
C LYS A 33 -0.94 13.12 -9.84
N HIS A 34 -0.70 13.73 -8.68
CA HIS A 34 -0.46 15.16 -8.56
C HIS A 34 0.94 15.59 -9.07
N HIS A 35 1.82 14.62 -9.36
CA HIS A 35 3.05 14.82 -10.13
C HIS A 35 2.79 14.64 -11.63
N ASP A 36 3.44 15.46 -12.46
CA ASP A 36 3.38 15.35 -13.92
C ASP A 36 3.83 13.97 -14.44
N ALA A 37 4.72 13.32 -13.68
CA ALA A 37 5.27 12.00 -13.95
C ALA A 37 5.10 11.11 -12.72
N ALA A 38 3.86 10.68 -12.46
CA ALA A 38 3.45 9.79 -11.37
C ALA A 38 3.96 8.35 -11.56
N PHE A 39 5.27 8.18 -11.66
CA PHE A 39 5.93 6.91 -11.87
C PHE A 39 6.81 6.53 -10.67
N ILE A 40 6.83 5.25 -10.36
CA ILE A 40 7.82 4.60 -9.50
C ILE A 40 8.61 3.57 -10.32
N LYS A 41 9.68 3.02 -9.76
CA LYS A 41 10.40 1.92 -10.40
C LYS A 41 9.73 0.57 -10.11
N GLY A 42 9.33 -0.15 -11.15
CA GLY A 42 8.84 -1.53 -11.05
C GLY A 42 9.89 -2.47 -10.44
N PRO A 43 9.55 -3.67 -9.97
CA PRO A 43 10.49 -4.52 -9.22
C PRO A 43 11.75 -4.87 -10.04
N PRO A 44 12.90 -5.11 -9.37
CA PRO A 44 14.09 -5.61 -10.05
C PRO A 44 13.82 -6.90 -10.81
N ARG A 45 14.43 -7.04 -11.99
CA ARG A 45 14.35 -8.25 -12.82
C ARG A 45 15.60 -9.09 -12.62
N PHE A 46 15.41 -10.40 -12.52
CA PHE A 46 16.49 -11.37 -12.34
C PHE A 46 16.37 -12.43 -13.44
N GLU A 47 17.49 -12.80 -14.06
CA GLU A 47 17.54 -13.91 -15.02
C GLU A 47 17.49 -15.26 -14.29
N ASP A 48 18.15 -15.37 -13.13
CA ASP A 48 18.13 -16.57 -12.29
C ASP A 48 16.96 -16.52 -11.28
N PRO A 49 16.00 -17.48 -11.35
CA PRO A 49 14.90 -17.59 -10.39
C PRO A 49 15.34 -17.74 -8.93
N THR A 50 16.53 -18.31 -8.69
CA THR A 50 17.11 -18.48 -7.36
C THR A 50 17.54 -17.14 -6.77
N GLU A 51 18.19 -16.29 -7.56
CA GLU A 51 18.49 -14.91 -7.16
C GLU A 51 17.21 -14.11 -6.89
N ALA A 52 16.21 -14.25 -7.77
CA ALA A 52 14.92 -13.60 -7.59
C ALA A 52 14.27 -13.99 -6.25
N ALA A 53 14.35 -15.28 -5.87
CA ALA A 53 13.82 -15.78 -4.60
C ALA A 53 14.58 -15.21 -3.41
N ARG A 54 15.93 -15.22 -3.43
CA ARG A 54 16.76 -14.65 -2.35
C ARG A 54 16.53 -13.16 -2.16
N PHE A 55 16.37 -12.41 -3.26
CA PHE A 55 16.03 -10.99 -3.20
C PHE A 55 14.66 -10.77 -2.57
N ARG A 56 13.63 -11.52 -3.00
CA ARG A 56 12.27 -11.42 -2.42
C ARG A 56 12.27 -11.73 -0.92
N GLU A 57 13.00 -12.76 -0.50
CA GLU A 57 13.13 -13.12 0.93
C GLU A 57 13.82 -12.00 1.72
N ALA A 58 14.92 -11.45 1.21
CA ALA A 58 15.62 -10.33 1.83
C ALA A 58 14.69 -9.12 1.98
N ARG A 59 13.93 -8.79 0.93
CA ARG A 59 12.96 -7.69 0.94
C ARG A 59 11.84 -7.91 1.96
N ALA A 60 11.24 -9.10 1.97
CA ALA A 60 10.19 -9.46 2.93
C ALA A 60 10.72 -9.41 4.38
N ARG A 61 11.97 -9.83 4.60
CA ARG A 61 12.64 -9.71 5.90
C ARG A 61 12.80 -8.24 6.32
N LEU A 62 13.26 -7.36 5.41
CA LEU A 62 13.38 -5.93 5.70
C LEU A 62 12.03 -5.31 6.07
N LEU A 63 10.96 -5.60 5.31
CA LEU A 63 9.61 -5.10 5.64
C LEU A 63 9.15 -5.56 7.04
N ARG A 64 9.31 -6.84 7.38
CA ARG A 64 8.97 -7.37 8.71
C ARG A 64 9.81 -6.73 9.82
N ARG A 65 11.11 -6.52 9.59
CA ARG A 65 12.02 -5.86 10.54
C ARG A 65 11.65 -4.41 10.77
N CYS A 66 11.32 -3.67 9.71
CA CYS A 66 10.87 -2.29 9.81
C CYS A 66 9.52 -2.18 10.53
N LEU A 67 8.56 -3.05 10.22
CA LEU A 67 7.26 -3.11 10.90
C LEU A 67 7.42 -3.39 12.40
N ALA A 68 8.26 -4.36 12.77
CA ALA A 68 8.59 -4.63 14.16
C ALA A 68 9.35 -3.47 14.82
N GLY A 69 10.24 -2.79 14.09
CA GLY A 69 10.95 -1.59 14.55
C GLY A 69 9.99 -0.46 14.93
N ILE A 70 8.96 -0.22 14.10
CA ILE A 70 7.89 0.74 14.40
C ILE A 70 7.11 0.31 15.66
N GLY A 71 6.74 -0.97 15.77
CA GLY A 71 6.02 -1.50 16.93
C GLY A 71 6.77 -1.40 18.27
N ARG A 72 8.11 -1.36 18.26
CA ARG A 72 8.92 -1.16 19.48
C ARG A 72 8.88 0.28 20.01
N MET A 73 8.52 1.22 19.15
CA MET A 73 8.58 2.64 19.44
C MET A 73 7.20 3.17 19.83
N ARG A 74 7.15 4.28 20.58
CA ARG A 74 5.88 4.91 20.97
C ARG A 74 5.02 5.32 19.77
N VAL A 75 5.64 5.56 18.62
CA VAL A 75 4.93 5.87 17.37
C VAL A 75 4.08 4.69 16.87
N GLY A 76 4.46 3.45 17.19
CA GLY A 76 3.67 2.25 16.88
C GLY A 76 2.30 2.20 17.58
N GLU A 77 2.12 2.94 18.66
CA GLU A 77 0.82 3.08 19.34
C GLU A 77 -0.08 4.14 18.65
N GLN A 78 0.47 4.95 17.73
CA GLN A 78 -0.26 5.99 16.98
C GLN A 78 -0.53 5.60 15.52
N VAL A 79 -0.07 4.43 15.09
CA VAL A 79 -0.29 3.94 13.72
C VAL A 79 -0.83 2.52 13.72
N VAL A 80 -1.69 2.24 12.77
CA VAL A 80 -2.32 0.94 12.57
C VAL A 80 -1.92 0.42 11.19
N ALA A 81 -1.17 -0.67 11.15
CA ALA A 81 -0.74 -1.28 9.91
C ALA A 81 -1.94 -1.85 9.15
N ARG A 82 -1.89 -1.77 7.82
CA ARG A 82 -2.92 -2.30 6.91
C ARG A 82 -2.27 -2.84 5.63
N GLY A 83 -3.11 -3.17 4.65
CA GLY A 83 -2.64 -3.44 3.30
C GLY A 83 -1.86 -4.74 3.19
N SER A 84 -0.91 -4.78 2.26
CA SER A 84 -0.29 -6.03 1.80
C SER A 84 0.49 -6.76 2.88
N VAL A 85 1.19 -6.02 3.76
CA VAL A 85 1.97 -6.61 4.86
C VAL A 85 1.08 -7.31 5.88
N VAL A 86 -0.11 -6.77 6.17
CA VAL A 86 -1.05 -7.38 7.13
C VAL A 86 -1.71 -8.62 6.53
N LEU A 87 -2.06 -8.58 5.24
CA LEU A 87 -2.59 -9.76 4.54
C LEU A 87 -1.58 -10.91 4.50
N GLU A 88 -0.28 -10.60 4.33
CA GLU A 88 0.78 -11.61 4.39
C GLU A 88 0.90 -12.23 5.79
N LEU A 89 0.70 -11.46 6.86
CA LEU A 89 0.67 -11.99 8.24
C LEU A 89 -0.47 -12.99 8.46
N TRP A 90 -1.65 -12.72 7.91
CA TRP A 90 -2.82 -13.59 8.09
C TRP A 90 -2.83 -14.80 7.17
N TYR A 91 -2.45 -14.62 5.90
CA TYR A 91 -2.67 -15.60 4.86
C TYR A 91 -1.40 -16.25 4.31
N GLY A 92 -0.22 -15.81 4.77
CA GLY A 92 1.07 -16.35 4.34
C GLY A 92 1.18 -16.43 2.82
N GLY A 93 1.55 -17.60 2.31
CA GLY A 93 1.72 -17.84 0.88
C GLY A 93 0.46 -17.71 0.01
N ARG A 94 -0.74 -17.59 0.60
CA ARG A 94 -1.95 -17.24 -0.18
C ARG A 94 -2.03 -15.75 -0.46
N ALA A 95 -1.47 -14.89 0.39
CA ALA A 95 -1.39 -13.47 0.09
C ALA A 95 -0.37 -13.23 -1.03
N ARG A 96 -0.59 -12.14 -1.78
CA ARG A 96 0.49 -11.61 -2.62
C ARG A 96 1.62 -11.07 -1.72
N PRO A 97 2.89 -11.14 -2.15
CA PRO A 97 4.00 -10.57 -1.37
C PRO A 97 3.79 -9.10 -1.05
N ALA A 98 4.12 -8.70 0.18
CA ALA A 98 4.07 -7.32 0.61
C ALA A 98 5.02 -6.44 -0.20
N LYS A 99 4.52 -5.28 -0.65
CA LYS A 99 5.31 -4.31 -1.41
C LYS A 99 5.77 -3.15 -0.53
N ASP A 100 5.01 -2.80 0.48
CA ASP A 100 5.12 -1.56 1.25
C ASP A 100 4.65 -1.81 2.69
N LEU A 101 4.88 -0.82 3.54
CA LEU A 101 4.22 -0.74 4.85
C LEU A 101 3.17 0.36 4.79
N ASP A 102 1.89 0.00 4.80
CA ASP A 102 0.78 0.93 4.84
C ASP A 102 0.31 1.14 6.28
N PHE A 103 0.10 2.40 6.68
CA PHE A 103 -0.40 2.78 7.99
C PHE A 103 -1.56 3.76 7.90
N VAL A 104 -2.52 3.59 8.80
CA VAL A 104 -3.49 4.64 9.15
C VAL A 104 -3.06 5.26 10.48
N VAL A 105 -3.06 6.58 10.53
CA VAL A 105 -2.75 7.35 11.74
C VAL A 105 -3.97 7.40 12.65
N THR A 106 -3.73 7.21 13.95
CA THR A 106 -4.74 7.32 15.00
C THR A 106 -4.30 8.30 16.09
N PRO A 107 -5.18 9.18 16.59
CA PRO A 107 -6.58 9.37 16.17
C PRO A 107 -6.68 10.06 14.79
N ALA A 108 -7.81 9.85 14.10
CA ALA A 108 -8.06 10.44 12.77
C ALA A 108 -8.06 11.98 12.77
N SER A 109 -8.16 12.64 13.92
CA SER A 109 -8.05 14.10 14.02
C SER A 109 -6.61 14.63 13.86
N LEU A 110 -5.61 13.75 13.85
CA LEU A 110 -4.21 14.15 13.70
C LEU A 110 -3.96 14.65 12.27
N SER A 111 -3.56 15.91 12.13
CA SER A 111 -3.20 16.49 10.84
C SER A 111 -1.71 16.30 10.54
N PRO A 112 -1.32 16.00 9.29
CA PRO A 112 0.09 15.91 8.90
C PRO A 112 0.83 17.25 8.99
N LYS A 113 0.11 18.37 9.08
CA LYS A 113 0.68 19.72 9.21
C LYS A 113 0.77 20.22 10.66
N SER A 114 0.19 19.47 11.60
CA SER A 114 0.30 19.79 13.02
C SER A 114 1.70 19.47 13.56
N SER A 115 2.07 20.06 14.70
CA SER A 115 3.31 19.71 15.41
C SER A 115 3.42 18.22 15.67
N ASP A 116 2.30 17.61 16.08
CA ASP A 116 2.24 16.20 16.46
C ASP A 116 2.33 15.30 15.23
N GLY A 117 1.73 15.69 14.10
CA GLY A 117 1.89 15.00 12.81
C GLY A 117 3.33 15.05 12.29
N ILE A 118 4.00 16.20 12.40
CA ILE A 118 5.42 16.36 12.03
C ILE A 118 6.30 15.47 12.93
N GLN A 119 6.04 15.46 14.23
CA GLN A 119 6.76 14.62 15.18
C GLN A 119 6.53 13.12 14.90
N LEU A 120 5.30 12.71 14.60
CA LEU A 120 4.96 11.34 14.21
C LEU A 120 5.76 10.90 12.97
N MET A 121 5.84 11.73 11.94
CA MET A 121 6.63 11.41 10.75
C MET A 121 8.12 11.29 11.06
N SER A 122 8.67 12.18 11.89
CA SER A 122 10.06 12.09 12.36
C SER A 122 10.34 10.80 13.12
N ASP A 123 9.41 10.40 14.01
CA ASP A 123 9.54 9.18 14.79
C ASP A 123 9.40 7.91 13.95
N LEU A 124 8.54 7.90 12.93
CA LEU A 124 8.48 6.81 11.95
C LEU A 124 9.78 6.68 11.17
N THR A 125 10.32 7.80 10.65
CA THR A 125 11.59 7.81 9.94
C THR A 125 12.72 7.26 10.81
N ARG A 126 12.77 7.67 12.07
CA ARG A 126 13.75 7.14 13.04
C ARG A 126 13.56 5.64 13.30
N ALA A 127 12.33 5.19 13.53
CA ALA A 127 12.05 3.78 13.82
C ALA A 127 12.47 2.86 12.65
N VAL A 128 12.21 3.28 11.41
CA VAL A 128 12.57 2.53 10.22
C VAL A 128 14.08 2.58 9.96
N THR A 129 14.71 3.75 10.04
CA THR A 129 16.18 3.85 9.87
C THR A 129 16.94 3.08 10.95
N ASP A 130 16.44 3.05 12.18
CA ASP A 130 17.02 2.25 13.26
C ASP A 130 16.89 0.74 12.98
N ALA A 131 15.73 0.29 12.48
CA ALA A 131 15.52 -1.09 12.07
C ALA A 131 16.44 -1.50 10.90
N LEU A 132 16.57 -0.65 9.89
CA LEU A 132 17.46 -0.87 8.74
C LEU A 132 18.93 -0.91 9.15
N ARG A 133 19.34 -0.09 10.13
CA ARG A 133 20.71 -0.11 10.67
C ARG A 133 21.08 -1.46 11.26
N LEU A 134 20.14 -2.15 11.91
CA LEU A 134 20.35 -3.49 12.46
C LEU A 134 20.56 -4.55 11.36
N GLU A 135 20.12 -4.26 10.14
CA GLU A 135 20.34 -5.09 8.95
C GLU A 135 21.58 -4.61 8.14
N GLY A 136 22.38 -3.71 8.69
CA GLY A 136 23.59 -3.17 8.05
C GLY A 136 23.35 -2.06 7.02
N ILE A 137 22.13 -1.52 6.96
CA ILE A 137 21.74 -0.45 6.03
C ILE A 137 21.76 0.88 6.79
N HIS A 138 22.79 1.69 6.54
CA HIS A 138 22.97 2.98 7.21
C HIS A 138 22.41 4.12 6.35
N LEU A 139 21.34 4.75 6.82
CA LEU A 139 20.70 5.90 6.17
C LEU A 139 20.71 7.09 7.13
N ASP A 140 20.90 8.29 6.58
CA ASP A 140 20.66 9.53 7.32
C ASP A 140 19.15 9.80 7.39
N PRO A 141 18.54 9.84 8.59
CA PRO A 141 17.11 10.14 8.73
C PRO A 141 16.72 11.48 8.09
N ALA A 142 17.62 12.47 8.09
CA ALA A 142 17.34 13.79 7.51
C ALA A 142 17.31 13.79 5.97
N SER A 143 17.86 12.74 5.33
CA SER A 143 17.88 12.61 3.87
C SER A 143 16.76 11.74 3.32
N ILE A 144 15.89 11.18 4.15
CA ILE A 144 14.80 10.30 3.70
C ILE A 144 13.76 11.14 2.94
N PRO A 145 13.52 10.85 1.64
CA PRO A 145 12.52 11.55 0.86
C PRO A 145 11.12 11.35 1.44
N VAL A 146 10.35 12.45 1.46
CA VAL A 146 8.94 12.45 1.84
C VAL A 146 8.14 13.02 0.67
N ASP A 147 7.24 12.20 0.13
CA ASP A 147 6.29 12.62 -0.89
C ASP A 147 4.91 12.81 -0.26
N GLY A 148 4.17 13.82 -0.73
CA GLY A 148 2.72 13.81 -0.56
C GLY A 148 2.15 12.66 -1.36
N ILE A 149 1.18 11.93 -0.82
CA ILE A 149 0.44 10.93 -1.58
C ILE A 149 -1.05 11.15 -1.36
N TRP A 150 -1.84 10.81 -2.37
CA TRP A 150 -3.30 10.77 -2.27
C TRP A 150 -3.73 9.34 -2.48
N THR A 151 -3.76 8.57 -1.40
CA THR A 151 -4.11 7.15 -1.45
C THR A 151 -5.55 7.03 -1.96
N TYR A 152 -5.67 6.47 -3.16
CA TYR A 152 -6.93 6.28 -3.88
C TYR A 152 -7.72 7.57 -4.17
N GLU A 153 -7.06 8.73 -4.24
CA GLU A 153 -7.65 10.07 -4.43
C GLU A 153 -8.49 10.59 -3.24
N ARG A 154 -8.32 10.03 -2.03
CA ARG A 154 -9.29 10.21 -0.91
C ARG A 154 -8.70 10.83 0.34
N ALA A 155 -7.53 10.34 0.74
CA ALA A 155 -6.95 10.71 2.01
C ALA A 155 -5.56 11.31 1.82
N GLU A 156 -5.31 12.40 2.55
CA GLU A 156 -4.01 13.04 2.57
C GLU A 156 -3.02 12.09 3.25
N GLY A 157 -2.01 11.65 2.50
CA GLY A 157 -0.97 10.78 3.01
C GLY A 157 0.44 11.33 2.79
N ARG A 158 1.40 10.64 3.38
CA ARG A 158 2.84 10.83 3.18
C ARG A 158 3.50 9.50 2.87
N ARG A 159 4.39 9.48 1.88
CA ARG A 159 5.25 8.34 1.58
C ARG A 159 6.68 8.64 1.98
N LEU A 160 7.24 7.79 2.82
CA LEU A 160 8.66 7.75 3.14
C LEU A 160 9.34 6.69 2.26
N THR A 161 10.44 7.03 1.60
CA THR A 161 11.17 6.10 0.72
C THR A 161 12.58 5.85 1.27
N PHE A 162 12.85 4.63 1.73
CA PHE A 162 14.14 4.26 2.32
C PHE A 162 14.95 3.44 1.31
N PRO A 163 15.95 4.03 0.63
CA PRO A 163 16.73 3.32 -0.37
C PRO A 163 17.62 2.26 0.29
N TRP A 164 17.83 1.14 -0.39
CA TRP A 164 18.78 0.11 0.02
C TRP A 164 19.35 -0.62 -1.19
N SER A 165 20.46 -1.32 -1.00
CA SER A 165 21.09 -2.14 -2.04
C SER A 165 21.20 -3.59 -1.57
N TRP A 166 20.65 -4.52 -2.35
CA TRP A 166 20.86 -5.95 -2.12
C TRP A 166 22.21 -6.37 -2.69
N GLU A 167 23.04 -6.99 -1.86
CA GLU A 167 24.40 -7.46 -2.22
C GLU A 167 25.28 -6.36 -2.86
N GLY A 168 25.00 -5.08 -2.57
CA GLY A 168 25.71 -3.94 -3.15
C GLY A 168 25.46 -3.70 -4.66
N ARG A 169 24.54 -4.45 -5.28
CA ARG A 169 24.33 -4.44 -6.74
C ARG A 169 22.92 -4.04 -7.18
N VAL A 170 21.89 -4.51 -6.49
CA VAL A 170 20.49 -4.26 -6.89
C VAL A 170 19.90 -3.20 -5.98
N ARG A 171 19.61 -2.02 -6.53
CA ARG A 171 18.95 -0.94 -5.80
C ARG A 171 17.46 -1.22 -5.68
N ASP A 172 16.91 -1.00 -4.49
CA ASP A 172 15.48 -0.99 -4.24
C ASP A 172 15.15 -0.05 -3.08
N SER A 173 13.87 0.01 -2.68
CA SER A 173 13.43 0.80 -1.54
C SER A 173 12.47 0.04 -0.64
N VAL A 174 12.51 0.36 0.65
CA VAL A 174 11.38 0.14 1.56
C VAL A 174 10.51 1.39 1.48
N GLN A 175 9.24 1.21 1.17
CA GLN A 175 8.25 2.30 1.16
C GLN A 175 7.37 2.20 2.40
N VAL A 176 7.14 3.33 3.04
CA VAL A 176 6.22 3.47 4.17
C VAL A 176 5.21 4.54 3.85
N ASP A 177 3.96 4.13 3.68
CA ASP A 177 2.83 4.99 3.34
C ASP A 177 2.00 5.22 4.58
N VAL A 178 1.77 6.50 4.89
CA VAL A 178 1.10 6.95 6.10
C VAL A 178 -0.10 7.77 5.68
N VAL A 179 -1.29 7.31 6.01
CA VAL A 179 -2.56 7.99 5.71
C VAL A 179 -3.07 8.69 6.95
N PHE A 180 -3.34 9.99 6.82
CA PHE A 180 -3.93 10.82 7.86
C PHE A 180 -5.43 11.03 7.59
N ASN A 181 -6.18 11.39 8.64
CA ASN A 181 -7.61 11.70 8.57
C ASN A 181 -8.55 10.56 8.11
N GLU A 182 -8.02 9.37 7.83
CA GLU A 182 -8.82 8.18 7.57
C GLU A 182 -9.44 7.70 8.88
N GLN A 183 -10.76 7.50 8.89
CA GLN A 183 -11.45 6.94 10.05
C GLN A 183 -11.25 5.43 10.10
N LEU A 184 -10.84 4.95 11.27
CA LEU A 184 -10.82 3.54 11.59
C LEU A 184 -12.07 3.21 12.42
N LEU A 185 -12.99 2.42 11.87
CA LEU A 185 -14.29 2.17 12.49
C LEU A 185 -14.31 0.93 13.39
N SER A 186 -13.28 0.10 13.30
CA SER A 186 -13.05 -1.08 14.12
C SER A 186 -11.82 -0.88 15.02
N SER A 187 -11.88 -1.36 16.27
CA SER A 187 -10.69 -1.27 17.15
C SER A 187 -9.53 -2.09 16.56
N PRO A 188 -8.28 -1.56 16.52
CA PRO A 188 -7.14 -2.29 15.99
C PRO A 188 -6.91 -3.62 16.73
N LEU A 189 -6.47 -4.64 15.99
CA LEU A 189 -5.92 -5.86 16.58
C LEU A 189 -4.44 -5.68 16.91
N ARG A 190 -3.93 -6.52 17.82
CA ARG A 190 -2.48 -6.65 18.06
C ARG A 190 -1.98 -7.94 17.43
N HIS A 191 -1.03 -7.83 16.50
CA HIS A 191 -0.34 -8.98 15.93
C HIS A 191 1.12 -8.98 16.36
N THR A 192 1.71 -10.16 16.57
CA THR A 192 3.15 -10.26 16.89
C THR A 192 3.95 -10.39 15.60
N VAL A 193 4.92 -9.50 15.38
CA VAL A 193 5.84 -9.51 14.23
C VAL A 193 7.27 -9.47 14.78
N GLU A 194 8.09 -10.46 14.44
CA GLU A 194 9.47 -10.58 14.96
C GLU A 194 9.55 -10.45 16.50
N GLY A 195 8.56 -11.02 17.21
CA GLY A 195 8.45 -10.98 18.67
C GLY A 195 7.93 -9.66 19.25
N VAL A 196 7.49 -8.71 18.42
CA VAL A 196 7.01 -7.38 18.83
C VAL A 196 5.52 -7.25 18.55
N PRO A 197 4.70 -6.75 19.49
CA PRO A 197 3.31 -6.42 19.21
C PRO A 197 3.21 -5.20 18.28
N VAL A 198 2.38 -5.31 17.25
CA VAL A 198 2.10 -4.27 16.26
C VAL A 198 0.59 -4.12 16.15
N GLN A 199 0.10 -2.87 16.07
CA GLN A 199 -1.31 -2.62 15.79
C GLN A 199 -1.59 -2.86 14.31
N VAL A 200 -2.61 -3.66 14.02
CA VAL A 200 -3.06 -3.98 12.65
C VAL A 200 -4.57 -3.73 12.53
N ALA A 201 -5.02 -3.32 11.35
CA ALA A 201 -6.45 -3.23 11.05
C ALA A 201 -7.11 -4.61 11.19
N THR A 202 -8.41 -4.66 11.43
CA THR A 202 -9.12 -5.94 11.47
C THR A 202 -9.35 -6.48 10.04
N PRO A 203 -9.58 -7.79 9.86
CA PRO A 203 -9.98 -8.34 8.57
C PRO A 203 -11.26 -7.70 8.01
N GLU A 204 -12.24 -7.41 8.87
CA GLU A 204 -13.52 -6.80 8.50
C GLU A 204 -13.33 -5.36 7.97
N GLU A 205 -12.52 -4.55 8.66
CA GLU A 205 -12.19 -3.19 8.23
C GLU A 205 -11.40 -3.22 6.91
N SER A 206 -10.46 -4.15 6.80
CA SER A 206 -9.65 -4.34 5.58
C SER A 206 -10.53 -4.71 4.40
N LEU A 207 -11.50 -5.61 4.58
CA LEU A 207 -12.46 -5.99 3.55
C LEU A 207 -13.33 -4.80 3.16
N ALA A 208 -13.89 -4.07 4.13
CA ALA A 208 -14.72 -2.91 3.86
C ALA A 208 -13.97 -1.83 3.05
N TRP A 209 -12.70 -1.57 3.37
CA TRP A 209 -11.86 -0.66 2.57
C TRP A 209 -11.60 -1.19 1.16
N LYS A 210 -11.33 -2.49 0.98
CA LYS A 210 -11.12 -3.07 -0.36
C LYS A 210 -12.35 -2.93 -1.24
N LEU A 211 -13.54 -3.18 -0.67
CA LEU A 211 -14.81 -2.99 -1.37
C LEU A 211 -15.06 -1.50 -1.69
N LEU A 212 -14.75 -0.59 -0.76
CA LEU A 212 -14.81 0.85 -1.00
C LEU A 212 -13.86 1.30 -2.13
N TRP A 213 -12.66 0.71 -2.24
CA TRP A 213 -11.72 1.01 -3.33
C TRP A 213 -12.25 0.53 -4.66
N LEU A 214 -12.64 -0.74 -4.73
CA LEU A 214 -13.22 -1.35 -5.92
C LEU A 214 -14.46 -0.62 -6.45
N GLY A 215 -15.34 -0.16 -5.55
CA GLY A 215 -16.59 0.51 -5.93
C GLY A 215 -16.46 1.99 -6.33
N ASN A 216 -15.45 2.70 -5.80
CA ASN A 216 -15.39 4.16 -5.91
C ASN A 216 -14.09 4.72 -6.51
N ASP A 217 -13.08 3.89 -6.81
CA ASP A 217 -11.85 4.40 -7.43
C ASP A 217 -12.01 4.60 -8.92
N LEU A 218 -11.41 5.71 -9.39
CA LEU A 218 -11.32 6.00 -10.82
C LEU A 218 -10.43 4.98 -11.55
N TRP A 219 -9.52 4.34 -10.84
CA TRP A 219 -8.53 3.36 -11.33
C TRP A 219 -8.51 2.10 -10.47
N PRO A 220 -9.58 1.28 -10.50
CA PRO A 220 -9.65 0.10 -9.64
C PRO A 220 -8.58 -0.93 -10.06
N GLN A 221 -7.86 -1.49 -9.09
CA GLN A 221 -6.69 -2.33 -9.34
C GLN A 221 -6.96 -3.82 -9.11
N GLY A 222 -6.40 -4.70 -9.95
CA GLY A 222 -6.58 -6.15 -9.83
C GLY A 222 -6.14 -6.72 -8.47
N LYS A 223 -5.12 -6.12 -7.85
CA LYS A 223 -4.65 -6.47 -6.50
C LYS A 223 -5.73 -6.29 -5.43
N ASP A 224 -6.61 -5.30 -5.58
CA ASP A 224 -7.65 -5.00 -4.59
C ASP A 224 -8.79 -6.02 -4.70
N LEU A 225 -9.10 -6.51 -5.90
CA LEU A 225 -10.03 -7.63 -6.09
C LEU A 225 -9.45 -8.92 -5.48
N TYR A 226 -8.18 -9.22 -5.75
CA TYR A 226 -7.52 -10.39 -5.19
C TYR A 226 -7.55 -10.39 -3.66
N ASP A 227 -7.15 -9.27 -3.05
CA ASP A 227 -7.13 -9.09 -1.60
C ASP A 227 -8.56 -9.16 -1.02
N ALA A 228 -9.57 -8.57 -1.69
CA ALA A 228 -10.97 -8.62 -1.28
C ALA A 228 -11.53 -10.06 -1.29
N VAL A 229 -11.20 -10.86 -2.31
CA VAL A 229 -11.62 -12.27 -2.39
C VAL A 229 -11.04 -13.07 -1.24
N LEU A 230 -9.75 -12.91 -0.94
CA LEU A 230 -9.11 -13.61 0.17
C LEU A 230 -9.76 -13.27 1.51
N LEU A 231 -10.08 -11.99 1.72
CA LEU A 231 -10.74 -11.52 2.94
C LEU A 231 -12.19 -12.02 3.03
N ALA A 232 -12.98 -11.86 1.97
CA ALA A 232 -14.41 -12.24 1.97
C ALA A 232 -14.62 -13.75 2.11
N GLU A 233 -13.68 -14.58 1.64
CA GLU A 233 -13.75 -16.03 1.81
C GLU A 233 -13.47 -16.49 3.25
N ASP A 234 -12.87 -15.64 4.09
CA ASP A 234 -12.43 -15.98 5.46
C ASP A 234 -13.06 -15.09 6.55
N THR A 235 -13.79 -14.05 6.19
CA THR A 235 -14.34 -13.05 7.11
C THR A 235 -15.71 -12.56 6.67
N ASP A 236 -16.66 -12.54 7.60
CA ASP A 236 -17.98 -11.93 7.40
C ASP A 236 -17.95 -10.46 7.81
N LEU A 237 -18.61 -9.60 7.01
CA LEU A 237 -18.74 -8.18 7.35
C LEU A 237 -19.79 -8.00 8.46
N PRO A 238 -19.44 -7.31 9.57
CA PRO A 238 -20.42 -6.95 10.58
C PRO A 238 -21.53 -6.06 9.99
N PRO A 239 -22.78 -6.23 10.42
CA PRO A 239 -23.90 -5.42 9.95
C PRO A 239 -23.61 -3.92 10.03
N GLY A 240 -23.81 -3.23 8.90
CA GLY A 240 -23.62 -1.80 8.75
C GLY A 240 -22.17 -1.31 8.76
N LEU A 241 -21.14 -2.16 8.93
CA LEU A 241 -19.75 -1.71 8.86
C LEU A 241 -19.44 -1.10 7.49
N LEU A 242 -19.78 -1.81 6.41
CA LEU A 242 -19.57 -1.33 5.04
C LEU A 242 -20.24 0.03 4.81
N GLN A 243 -21.48 0.18 5.28
CA GLN A 243 -22.21 1.44 5.21
C GLN A 243 -21.46 2.57 5.89
N ARG A 244 -21.06 2.38 7.14
CA ARG A 244 -20.34 3.41 7.88
C ARG A 244 -18.98 3.76 7.24
N VAL A 245 -18.27 2.77 6.68
CA VAL A 245 -17.00 3.01 5.95
C VAL A 245 -17.22 3.91 4.73
N PHE A 246 -18.29 3.68 3.97
CA PHE A 246 -18.65 4.53 2.83
C PHE A 246 -19.14 5.93 3.25
N GLU A 247 -19.93 6.02 4.32
CA GLU A 247 -20.41 7.29 4.87
C GLU A 247 -19.24 8.15 5.40
N ALA A 248 -18.25 7.53 6.04
CA ALA A 248 -17.07 8.21 6.58
C ALA A 248 -16.23 8.92 5.50
N LYS A 249 -16.36 8.51 4.23
CA LYS A 249 -15.65 9.12 3.09
C LYS A 249 -16.28 10.46 2.61
N GLN A 250 -17.44 10.86 3.14
CA GLN A 250 -18.30 11.97 2.67
C GLN A 250 -18.77 11.81 1.20
N ASP A 251 -20.08 11.97 0.96
CA ASP A 251 -20.76 11.96 -0.35
C ASP A 251 -20.63 10.71 -1.24
N SER A 252 -20.18 9.57 -0.70
CA SER A 252 -19.91 8.37 -1.51
C SER A 252 -20.81 7.15 -1.24
N TRP A 253 -21.84 7.27 -0.39
CA TRP A 253 -22.78 6.15 -0.20
C TRP A 253 -23.56 5.88 -1.48
N ILE A 254 -23.20 4.79 -2.14
CA ILE A 254 -24.01 4.15 -3.18
C ILE A 254 -24.93 3.18 -2.45
N ASP A 255 -26.19 3.56 -2.37
CA ASP A 255 -27.28 2.76 -1.80
C ASP A 255 -27.46 1.44 -2.57
N PRO A 256 -27.86 0.36 -1.88
CA PRO A 256 -26.97 -0.57 -1.21
C PRO A 256 -25.92 -1.14 -2.18
N VAL A 257 -24.69 -1.35 -1.68
CA VAL A 257 -23.67 -2.17 -2.36
C VAL A 257 -24.18 -3.61 -2.48
N HIS A 258 -24.95 -3.85 -3.53
CA HIS A 258 -25.35 -5.17 -3.96
C HIS A 258 -24.09 -5.91 -4.42
N PRO A 259 -23.93 -7.23 -4.14
CA PRO A 259 -22.80 -8.00 -4.62
C PRO A 259 -22.54 -7.83 -6.13
N GLU A 260 -23.61 -7.62 -6.91
CA GLU A 260 -23.60 -7.36 -8.35
C GLU A 260 -22.94 -6.00 -8.73
N ALA A 261 -22.77 -5.07 -7.79
CA ALA A 261 -22.06 -3.81 -7.99
C ALA A 261 -20.55 -4.00 -8.26
N PHE A 262 -20.01 -5.20 -8.03
CA PHE A 262 -18.61 -5.55 -8.28
C PHE A 262 -18.37 -6.28 -9.61
N GLU A 263 -19.30 -6.15 -10.55
CA GLU A 263 -19.10 -6.56 -11.94
C GLU A 263 -18.30 -5.50 -12.70
N PHE A 264 -17.00 -5.76 -12.91
CA PHE A 264 -16.10 -4.87 -13.66
C PHE A 264 -16.14 -5.22 -15.15
N ASP A 265 -16.69 -4.32 -15.97
CA ASP A 265 -16.75 -4.45 -17.44
C ASP A 265 -15.38 -4.14 -18.08
N GLY A 266 -14.37 -4.95 -17.76
CA GLY A 266 -13.00 -4.84 -18.29
C GLY A 266 -12.19 -3.63 -17.81
N ARG A 267 -12.74 -2.79 -16.94
CA ARG A 267 -12.08 -1.58 -16.41
C ARG A 267 -11.09 -1.84 -15.28
N LEU A 268 -11.12 -3.04 -14.70
CA LEU A 268 -10.20 -3.45 -13.64
C LEU A 268 -8.84 -3.83 -14.25
N ASP A 269 -7.75 -3.36 -13.65
CA ASP A 269 -6.39 -3.68 -14.10
C ASP A 269 -5.94 -5.11 -13.74
N TRP A 270 -6.73 -6.11 -14.14
CA TRP A 270 -6.44 -7.54 -13.92
C TRP A 270 -5.25 -8.03 -14.74
N PRO A 271 -5.10 -7.72 -16.04
CA PRO A 271 -3.99 -8.23 -16.85
C PRO A 271 -2.62 -7.83 -16.30
N ASN A 272 -2.43 -6.57 -15.90
CA ASN A 272 -1.15 -6.14 -15.32
C ASN A 272 -0.90 -6.80 -13.95
N PHE A 273 -1.95 -6.98 -13.13
CA PHE A 273 -1.81 -7.68 -11.87
C PHE A 273 -1.34 -9.14 -12.06
N VAL A 274 -1.90 -9.89 -13.02
CA VAL A 274 -1.46 -11.26 -13.32
C VAL A 274 -0.03 -11.30 -13.84
N LEU A 275 0.41 -10.31 -14.64
CA LEU A 275 1.79 -10.22 -15.11
C LEU A 275 2.80 -10.07 -13.95
N GLU A 276 2.40 -9.40 -12.86
CA GLU A 276 3.23 -9.26 -11.67
C GLU A 276 3.20 -10.49 -10.76
N HIS A 277 2.19 -11.35 -10.90
CA HIS A 277 1.97 -12.52 -10.05
C HIS A 277 1.78 -13.81 -10.88
N PRO A 278 2.87 -14.41 -11.39
CA PRO A 278 2.79 -15.59 -12.26
C PRO A 278 2.10 -16.81 -11.66
N SER A 279 1.96 -16.90 -10.34
CA SER A 279 1.15 -17.94 -9.68
C SER A 279 -0.34 -17.86 -10.03
N LEU A 280 -0.79 -16.73 -10.57
CA LEU A 280 -2.14 -16.50 -11.07
C LEU A 280 -2.23 -16.69 -12.59
N ALA A 281 -1.19 -17.22 -13.25
CA ALA A 281 -1.23 -17.52 -14.67
C ALA A 281 -2.34 -18.55 -14.96
N GLY A 282 -3.40 -18.11 -15.63
CA GLY A 282 -4.58 -18.91 -15.94
C GLY A 282 -5.83 -18.54 -15.12
N ALA A 283 -5.69 -17.75 -14.05
CA ALA A 283 -6.83 -17.18 -13.35
C ALA A 283 -7.47 -16.05 -14.16
N THR A 284 -8.80 -16.00 -14.20
CA THR A 284 -9.53 -14.95 -14.93
C THR A 284 -10.16 -13.93 -13.99
N LEU A 285 -10.44 -12.75 -14.53
CA LEU A 285 -11.16 -11.69 -13.82
C LEU A 285 -12.54 -12.18 -13.37
N GLU A 286 -13.24 -12.86 -14.26
CA GLU A 286 -14.59 -13.39 -14.05
C GLU A 286 -14.61 -14.44 -12.94
N GLU A 287 -13.57 -15.27 -12.84
CA GLU A 287 -13.42 -16.23 -11.75
C GLU A 287 -13.37 -15.53 -10.39
N PHE A 288 -12.52 -14.51 -10.25
CA PHE A 288 -12.36 -13.78 -9.00
C PHE A 288 -13.56 -12.90 -8.65
N GLN A 289 -14.22 -12.31 -9.65
CA GLN A 289 -15.51 -11.63 -9.46
C GLN A 289 -16.58 -12.60 -8.92
N ALA A 290 -16.74 -13.77 -9.55
CA ALA A 290 -17.71 -14.77 -9.12
C ALA A 290 -17.42 -15.29 -7.71
N ARG A 291 -16.13 -15.43 -7.34
CA ARG A 291 -15.72 -15.77 -5.97
C ARG A 291 -16.11 -14.70 -4.98
N LEU A 292 -15.82 -13.42 -5.28
CA LEU A 292 -16.18 -12.29 -4.42
C LEU A 292 -17.69 -12.22 -4.20
N VAL A 293 -18.48 -12.24 -5.28
CA VAL A 293 -19.96 -12.19 -5.23
C VAL A 293 -20.50 -13.34 -4.38
N ARG A 294 -20.00 -14.57 -4.60
CA ARG A 294 -20.42 -15.74 -3.84
C ARG A 294 -20.08 -15.63 -2.36
N ALA A 295 -18.91 -15.08 -2.02
CA ALA A 295 -18.50 -14.89 -0.63
C ALA A 295 -19.38 -13.84 0.05
N LEU A 296 -19.58 -12.68 -0.57
CA LEU A 296 -20.41 -11.60 -0.01
C LEU A 296 -21.88 -12.02 0.18
N ARG A 297 -22.43 -12.86 -0.71
CA ARG A 297 -23.79 -13.41 -0.55
C ARG A 297 -23.96 -14.35 0.65
N ARG A 298 -22.88 -14.85 1.26
CA ARG A 298 -22.96 -15.67 2.48
C ARG A 298 -23.03 -14.80 3.74
N SER A 299 -22.46 -13.60 3.67
CA SER A 299 -22.33 -12.66 4.79
C SER A 299 -23.51 -11.71 4.93
N VAL A 300 -24.47 -11.73 3.99
CA VAL A 300 -25.71 -10.93 3.97
C VAL A 300 -26.92 -11.80 4.30
#